data_AF-A6SWP0-F1
#
_entry.id   AF-A6SWP0-F1
#
_cell.length_a   1.000
_cell.length_b   1.000
_cell.length_c   1.000
_cell.angle_alpha   90.00
_cell.angle_beta   90.00
_cell.angle_gamma   90.00
#
_symmetry.space_group_name_H-M   'P 1'
#
loop_
_entity.id
_entity.type
_entity.pdbx_description
1 polymer ?
#
loop_
_entity_poly.entity_id
_entity_poly.type
_entity_poly.pdbx_seq_one_letter_code
_entity_poly.pdbx_strand_id
1 'polypeptide(L)'
;MSIECAAAPIAIRIEEALSRLTDADLFRLYRRAAIRLRGTGLADPQELFNEAVLRVLEGDRKWPSHVKFEAFILMTMRSIADGYRNLIRQDLEHLANDSASVNDEQESDLMDGFGDSDLAVDNVLIDEEARRRMAADLELIENHFKNDEAVTLVIMAIEDKIPPRELEADYGLTITKYESARKKLRRGADSLFPGRRKA
;
A
#
# COMPACT_ATOMS: atom_id res chain seq x y z
N MET A 1 12.05 1.52 45.57
CA MET A 1 10.87 2.29 45.10
C MET A 1 11.46 3.54 44.48
N SER A 2 11.55 3.73 43.17
CA SER A 2 10.82 3.16 42.04
C SER A 2 11.78 2.99 40.85
N ILE A 3 11.63 1.91 40.10
CA ILE A 3 12.35 1.69 38.85
C ILE A 3 11.61 2.47 37.77
N GLU A 4 12.19 3.58 37.32
CA GLU A 4 11.82 4.18 36.04
C GLU A 4 12.15 3.16 34.95
N CYS A 5 11.11 2.52 34.42
CA CYS A 5 11.17 1.68 33.23
C CYS A 5 11.40 2.62 32.03
N ALA A 6 12.65 3.05 31.81
CA ALA A 6 13.03 3.79 30.63
C ALA A 6 12.80 2.88 29.41
N ALA A 7 11.86 3.25 28.54
CA ALA A 7 11.65 2.55 27.27
C ALA A 7 12.99 2.41 26.56
N ALA A 8 13.35 1.18 26.16
CA ALA A 8 14.56 0.92 25.41
C ALA A 8 14.65 1.89 24.20
N PRO A 9 15.85 2.41 23.87
CA PRO A 9 16.06 3.23 22.67
C PRO A 9 15.35 2.61 21.46
N ILE A 10 14.64 3.43 20.68
CA ILE A 10 13.79 2.96 19.57
C ILE A 10 14.57 2.06 18.60
N ALA A 11 15.87 2.34 18.38
CA ALA A 11 16.75 1.52 17.56
C ALA A 11 16.88 0.07 18.08
N ILE A 12 17.06 -0.12 19.39
CA ILE A 12 17.16 -1.47 20.00
C ILE A 12 15.84 -2.21 19.83
N ARG A 13 14.71 -1.53 20.05
CA ARG A 13 13.39 -2.14 19.85
C ARG A 13 13.15 -2.57 18.40
N ILE A 14 13.63 -1.78 17.44
CA ILE A 14 13.53 -2.10 16.01
C ILE A 14 14.42 -3.30 15.68
N GLU A 15 15.66 -3.33 16.17
CA GLU A 15 16.57 -4.47 15.97
C GLU A 15 15.98 -5.77 16.53
N GLU A 16 15.41 -5.72 17.75
CA GLU A 16 14.70 -6.86 18.34
C GLU A 16 13.47 -7.28 17.53
N ALA A 17 12.75 -6.33 16.93
CA ALA A 17 11.61 -6.65 16.09
C ALA A 17 12.03 -7.29 14.77
N LEU A 18 13.03 -6.70 14.09
CA LEU A 18 13.57 -7.20 12.83
C LEU A 18 14.16 -8.60 12.97
N SER A 19 14.88 -8.88 14.06
CA SER A 19 15.45 -10.20 14.33
C SER A 19 14.42 -11.30 14.61
N ARG A 20 13.17 -10.93 14.92
CA ARG A 20 12.06 -11.89 15.11
C ARG A 20 11.28 -12.16 13.83
N LEU A 21 11.47 -11.35 12.78
CA LEU A 21 10.80 -11.56 11.50
C LEU A 21 11.36 -12.82 10.85
N THR A 22 10.47 -13.74 10.48
CA THR A 22 10.85 -14.88 9.65
C THR A 22 10.93 -14.47 8.18
N ASP A 23 11.58 -15.28 7.35
CA ASP A 23 11.60 -15.08 5.89
C ASP A 23 10.17 -15.01 5.31
N ALA A 24 9.23 -15.75 5.87
CA ALA A 24 7.83 -15.71 5.47
C ALA A 24 7.17 -14.37 5.82
N ASP A 25 7.51 -13.77 6.96
CA ASP A 25 6.98 -12.48 7.38
C ASP A 25 7.56 -11.34 6.54
N LEU A 26 8.87 -11.38 6.27
CA LEU A 26 9.53 -10.46 5.34
C LEU A 26 8.94 -10.58 3.93
N PHE A 27 8.73 -11.80 3.43
CA PHE A 27 8.10 -12.02 2.13
C PHE A 27 6.69 -11.41 2.06
N ARG A 28 5.88 -11.58 3.11
CA ARG A 28 4.54 -10.96 3.19
C ARG A 28 4.62 -9.44 3.20
N LEU A 29 5.55 -8.86 3.96
CA LEU A 29 5.77 -7.41 4.02
C LEU A 29 6.19 -6.86 2.65
N TYR A 30 7.15 -7.47 1.98
CA TYR A 30 7.59 -7.05 0.65
C TYR A 30 6.53 -7.24 -0.42
N ARG A 31 5.76 -8.34 -0.38
CA ARG A 31 4.63 -8.52 -1.30
C ARG A 31 3.61 -7.38 -1.17
N ARG A 32 3.38 -6.90 0.06
CA ARG A 32 2.48 -5.78 0.33
C ARG A 32 3.06 -4.42 -0.04
N ALA A 33 4.36 -4.24 0.13
CA ALA A 33 5.05 -3.06 -0.35
C ALA A 33 5.01 -3.00 -1.89
N ALA A 34 5.19 -4.13 -2.58
CA ALA A 34 5.17 -4.22 -4.04
C ALA A 34 3.84 -3.71 -4.64
N ILE A 35 2.73 -4.10 -4.01
CA ILE A 35 1.39 -3.65 -4.38
C ILE A 35 1.28 -2.11 -4.32
N ARG A 36 2.01 -1.47 -3.40
CA ARG A 36 1.96 -0.03 -3.13
C ARG A 36 2.98 0.79 -3.92
N LEU A 37 3.83 0.17 -4.74
CA LEU A 37 4.85 0.90 -5.50
C LEU A 37 4.28 1.73 -6.65
N ARG A 38 3.09 1.37 -7.14
CA ARG A 38 2.55 2.03 -8.32
C ARG A 38 2.28 3.51 -8.03
N GLY A 39 2.88 4.37 -8.85
CA GLY A 39 2.71 5.82 -8.75
C GLY A 39 3.52 6.47 -7.61
N THR A 40 4.42 5.76 -6.94
CA THR A 40 5.31 6.35 -5.93
C THR A 40 6.67 6.79 -6.50
N GLY A 41 7.07 6.26 -7.66
CA GLY A 41 8.39 6.49 -8.25
C GLY A 41 9.51 5.63 -7.64
N LEU A 42 9.21 4.82 -6.62
CA LEU A 42 10.18 3.88 -6.02
C LEU A 42 10.40 2.67 -6.93
N ALA A 43 11.63 2.17 -6.96
CA ALA A 43 12.03 1.10 -7.87
C ALA A 43 11.65 -0.29 -7.36
N ASP A 44 11.73 -0.51 -6.04
CA ASP A 44 11.53 -1.84 -5.46
C ASP A 44 10.80 -1.82 -4.10
N PRO A 45 10.21 -2.96 -3.68
CA PRO A 45 9.43 -3.05 -2.45
C PRO A 45 10.27 -2.87 -1.18
N GLN A 46 11.56 -3.19 -1.25
CA GLN A 46 12.48 -3.11 -0.12
C GLN A 46 12.86 -1.65 0.16
N GLU A 47 12.91 -0.80 -0.86
CA GLU A 47 13.08 0.65 -0.74
C GLU A 47 11.97 1.26 0.13
N LEU A 48 10.70 0.94 -0.15
CA LEU A 48 9.57 1.42 0.64
C LEU A 48 9.60 0.93 2.09
N PHE A 49 10.02 -0.33 2.31
CA PHE A 49 10.17 -0.88 3.65
C PHE A 49 11.31 -0.21 4.43
N ASN A 50 12.49 -0.08 3.81
CA ASN A 50 13.66 0.55 4.43
C ASN A 50 13.38 2.00 4.77
N GLU A 51 12.72 2.73 3.87
CA GLU A 51 12.28 4.11 4.11
C GLU A 51 11.31 4.20 5.29
N ALA A 52 10.39 3.24 5.43
CA ALA A 52 9.52 3.17 6.60
C ALA A 52 10.29 2.94 7.90
N VAL A 53 11.31 2.08 7.89
CA VAL A 53 12.18 1.83 9.06
C VAL A 53 13.02 3.07 9.38
N LEU A 54 13.62 3.72 8.38
CA LEU A 54 14.44 4.92 8.53
C LEU A 54 13.65 6.06 9.19
N ARG A 55 12.43 6.35 8.71
CA ARG A 55 11.57 7.38 9.32
C ARG A 55 11.23 7.12 10.79
N VAL A 56 11.27 5.86 11.23
CA VAL A 56 11.04 5.51 12.64
C VAL A 56 12.31 5.71 13.46
N LEU A 57 13.47 5.36 12.90
CA LEU A 57 14.78 5.60 13.50
C LEU A 57 15.08 7.10 13.64
N GLU A 58 14.69 7.91 12.66
CA GLU A 58 14.84 9.37 12.65
C GLU A 58 13.83 10.07 13.56
N GLY A 59 12.75 9.37 13.96
CA GLY A 59 11.73 9.89 14.87
C GLY A 59 10.55 10.59 14.21
N ASP A 60 10.52 10.68 12.88
CA ASP A 60 9.40 11.18 12.08
C ASP A 60 8.12 10.34 12.29
N ARG A 61 8.29 9.06 12.60
CA ARG A 61 7.21 8.12 12.92
C ARG A 61 7.43 7.51 14.30
N LYS A 62 6.43 7.64 15.17
CA LYS A 62 6.49 7.08 16.53
C LYS A 62 5.79 5.72 16.56
N TRP A 63 6.57 4.66 16.79
CA TRP A 63 6.04 3.30 16.96
C TRP A 63 5.56 3.03 18.40
N PRO A 64 4.23 2.89 18.63
CA PRO A 64 3.69 2.60 19.96
C PRO A 64 4.05 1.18 20.41
N SER A 65 4.38 0.99 21.68
CA SER A 65 4.85 -0.31 22.22
C SER A 65 3.81 -1.43 22.23
N HIS A 66 2.53 -1.10 22.18
CA HIS A 66 1.43 -2.07 22.18
C HIS A 66 1.04 -2.56 20.77
N VAL A 67 1.61 -1.97 19.72
CA VAL A 67 1.31 -2.32 18.33
C VAL A 67 2.44 -3.23 17.81
N LYS A 68 2.09 -4.37 17.19
CA LYS A 68 3.09 -5.22 16.54
C LYS A 68 3.86 -4.46 15.46
N PHE A 69 5.13 -4.77 15.28
CA PHE A 69 6.02 -4.03 14.39
C PHE A 69 5.55 -4.10 12.93
N GLU A 70 5.16 -5.28 12.48
CA GLU A 70 4.69 -5.59 11.14
C GLU A 70 3.46 -4.74 10.79
N ALA A 71 2.52 -4.67 11.73
CA ALA A 71 1.31 -3.88 11.62
C ALA A 71 1.61 -2.40 11.41
N PHE A 72 2.46 -1.88 12.29
CA PHE A 72 2.85 -0.49 12.30
C PHE A 72 3.63 -0.10 11.04
N ILE A 73 4.62 -0.90 10.62
CA ILE A 73 5.39 -0.66 9.40
C ILE A 73 4.50 -0.70 8.17
N LEU A 74 3.53 -1.61 8.11
CA LEU A 74 2.61 -1.69 6.98
C LEU A 74 1.73 -0.45 6.83
N MET A 75 1.22 0.11 7.94
CA MET A 75 0.52 1.39 7.93
C MET A 75 1.46 2.55 7.55
N THR A 76 2.71 2.49 8.00
CA THR A 76 3.72 3.51 7.68
C THR A 76 4.05 3.51 6.19
N MET A 77 4.33 2.34 5.60
CA MET A 77 4.55 2.19 4.15
C MET A 77 3.38 2.71 3.33
N ARG A 78 2.13 2.46 3.75
CA ARG A 78 0.94 3.03 3.10
C ARG A 78 0.99 4.55 3.11
N SER A 79 1.18 5.15 4.28
CA SER A 79 1.19 6.62 4.40
C SER A 79 2.32 7.26 3.57
N ILE A 80 3.46 6.60 3.46
CA ILE A 80 4.59 7.04 2.63
C ILE A 80 4.24 6.96 1.15
N ALA A 81 3.71 5.82 0.69
CA ALA A 81 3.28 5.64 -0.69
C ALA A 81 2.18 6.65 -1.10
N ASP A 82 1.23 6.92 -0.21
CA ASP A 82 0.21 7.96 -0.40
C ASP A 82 0.85 9.34 -0.52
N GLY A 83 1.86 9.63 0.31
CA GLY A 83 2.64 10.86 0.27
C GLY A 83 3.32 11.07 -1.09
N TYR A 84 4.05 10.06 -1.58
CA TYR A 84 4.70 10.14 -2.90
C TYR A 84 3.71 10.31 -4.04
N ARG A 85 2.60 9.56 -4.03
CA ARG A 85 1.53 9.71 -5.04
C ARG A 85 0.94 11.12 -5.05
N ASN A 86 0.79 11.73 -3.87
CA ASN A 86 0.28 13.09 -3.77
C ASN A 86 1.30 14.12 -4.30
N LEU A 87 2.58 13.96 -3.99
CA LEU A 87 3.64 14.82 -4.52
C LEU A 87 3.72 14.76 -6.05
N ILE A 88 3.76 13.55 -6.62
CA ILE A 88 3.77 13.37 -8.08
C ILE A 88 2.51 13.98 -8.71
N ARG A 89 1.34 13.81 -8.10
CA ARG A 89 0.10 14.43 -8.61
C ARG A 89 0.17 15.96 -8.57
N GLN A 90 0.66 16.53 -7.47
CA GLN A 90 0.84 17.97 -7.34
C GLN A 90 1.82 18.51 -8.37
N ASP A 91 2.96 17.86 -8.57
CA ASP A 91 3.95 18.24 -9.59
C ASP A 91 3.34 18.20 -11.00
N LEU A 92 2.60 17.14 -11.34
CA LEU A 92 1.89 17.04 -12.62
C LEU A 92 0.83 18.14 -12.78
N GLU A 93 0.07 18.47 -11.73
CA GLU A 93 -0.89 19.57 -11.74
C GLU A 93 -0.20 20.94 -11.92
N HIS A 94 0.96 21.16 -11.29
CA HIS A 94 1.77 22.37 -11.47
C HIS A 94 2.28 22.48 -12.92
N LEU A 95 2.85 21.42 -13.48
CA LEU A 95 3.30 21.36 -14.88
C LEU A 95 2.15 21.61 -15.88
N ALA A 96 0.96 21.08 -15.61
CA ALA A 96 -0.22 21.30 -16.45
C ALA A 96 -0.72 22.76 -16.38
N ASN A 97 -0.66 23.38 -15.20
CA ASN A 97 -1.05 24.78 -15.02
C ASN A 97 -0.03 25.75 -15.62
N ASP A 98 1.27 25.43 -15.59
CA ASP A 98 2.32 26.24 -16.21
C ASP A 98 2.29 26.14 -17.75
N SER A 99 1.96 24.97 -18.30
CA SER A 99 1.82 24.75 -19.74
C SER A 99 0.53 25.32 -20.35
N ALA A 100 -0.50 25.60 -19.53
CA ALA A 100 -1.70 26.32 -19.95
C ALA A 100 -1.46 27.82 -20.29
N SER A 101 -0.21 28.30 -20.20
CA SER A 101 0.20 29.65 -20.62
C SER A 101 0.88 29.71 -22.00
N VAL A 102 1.03 28.58 -22.70
CA VAL A 102 1.65 28.53 -24.03
C VAL A 102 0.57 28.23 -25.06
N ASN A 103 0.34 29.19 -25.96
CA ASN A 103 -0.60 29.07 -27.08
C ASN A 103 -0.44 27.74 -27.82
N ASP A 104 -1.60 27.20 -28.24
CA ASP A 104 -1.74 26.16 -29.26
C ASP A 104 -0.79 26.41 -30.43
N GLU A 105 -0.06 25.37 -30.83
CA GLU A 105 0.47 25.05 -32.18
C GLU A 105 1.80 24.27 -32.07
N GLN A 106 1.71 22.96 -31.85
CA GLN A 106 2.53 21.94 -32.54
C GLN A 106 2.14 20.52 -32.08
N GLU A 107 1.20 19.96 -32.82
CA GLU A 107 1.08 18.52 -33.03
C GLU A 107 2.29 18.07 -33.87
N SER A 108 3.11 17.17 -33.34
CA SER A 108 4.24 16.59 -34.06
C SER A 108 4.59 15.21 -33.51
N ASP A 109 4.07 14.20 -34.20
CA ASP A 109 4.63 12.87 -34.48
C ASP A 109 5.65 12.29 -33.48
N LEU A 110 5.17 11.33 -32.68
CA LEU A 110 6.00 10.31 -32.04
C LEU A 110 5.30 8.95 -32.17
N MET A 111 5.12 8.48 -33.40
CA MET A 111 4.68 7.12 -33.70
C MET A 111 5.46 6.59 -34.91
N ASP A 112 6.74 6.31 -34.73
CA ASP A 112 7.42 5.36 -35.61
C ASP A 112 8.55 4.65 -34.86
N GLY A 113 8.55 3.33 -34.94
CA GLY A 113 9.64 2.51 -34.44
C GLY A 113 9.26 1.49 -33.37
N PHE A 114 8.41 0.52 -33.71
CA PHE A 114 8.69 -0.88 -33.34
C PHE A 114 8.10 -1.82 -34.40
N GLY A 115 8.99 -2.29 -35.28
CA GLY A 115 8.72 -3.35 -36.23
C GLY A 115 8.66 -4.72 -35.55
N ASP A 116 7.59 -5.43 -35.89
CA ASP A 116 7.46 -6.88 -36.13
C ASP A 116 8.02 -7.87 -35.09
N SER A 117 7.10 -8.51 -34.35
CA SER A 117 7.15 -9.96 -34.08
C SER A 117 5.75 -10.45 -33.77
N ASP A 118 5.05 -10.87 -34.84
CA ASP A 118 3.65 -11.31 -34.89
C ASP A 118 3.37 -12.69 -34.24
N LEU A 119 4.09 -13.07 -33.18
CA LEU A 119 4.00 -14.40 -32.56
C LEU A 119 4.12 -14.36 -31.02
N ALA A 120 3.07 -13.87 -30.32
CA ALA A 120 2.73 -14.15 -28.89
C ALA A 120 1.77 -13.09 -28.25
N VAL A 121 1.10 -12.27 -29.05
CA VAL A 121 0.39 -11.06 -28.62
C VAL A 121 -0.79 -11.37 -27.68
N ASP A 122 -1.61 -12.40 -27.94
CA ASP A 122 -2.86 -12.61 -27.19
C ASP A 122 -2.67 -13.04 -25.73
N ASN A 123 -1.70 -13.92 -25.40
CA ASN A 123 -1.54 -14.39 -24.02
C ASN A 123 -0.83 -13.37 -23.11
N VAL A 124 0.03 -12.52 -23.67
CA VAL A 124 0.73 -11.47 -22.92
C VAL A 124 -0.17 -10.24 -22.72
N LEU A 125 -0.98 -9.86 -23.72
CA LEU A 125 -1.96 -8.77 -23.58
C LEU A 125 -3.11 -9.12 -22.62
N ILE A 126 -3.59 -10.37 -22.60
CA ILE A 126 -4.58 -10.81 -21.62
C ILE A 126 -4.04 -10.66 -20.20
N ASP A 127 -2.77 -11.00 -19.97
CA ASP A 127 -2.14 -10.88 -18.65
C ASP A 127 -1.90 -9.42 -18.28
N GLU A 128 -1.41 -8.59 -19.20
CA GLU A 128 -1.13 -7.20 -18.88
C GLU A 128 -2.39 -6.35 -18.71
N GLU A 129 -3.42 -6.55 -19.52
CA GLU A 129 -4.69 -5.85 -19.36
C GLU A 129 -5.44 -6.32 -18.11
N ALA A 130 -5.41 -7.62 -17.80
CA ALA A 130 -5.92 -8.14 -16.54
C ALA A 130 -5.16 -7.56 -15.34
N ARG A 131 -3.82 -7.47 -15.42
CA ARG A 131 -3.00 -6.81 -14.39
C ARG A 131 -3.32 -5.33 -14.24
N ARG A 132 -3.51 -4.59 -15.35
CA ARG A 132 -3.93 -3.19 -15.32
C ARG A 132 -5.31 -3.02 -14.69
N ARG A 133 -6.27 -3.88 -15.03
CA ARG A 133 -7.61 -3.88 -14.43
C ARG A 133 -7.56 -4.20 -12.94
N MET A 134 -6.83 -5.25 -12.54
CA MET A 134 -6.64 -5.58 -11.12
C MET A 134 -5.99 -4.44 -10.34
N ALA A 135 -4.98 -3.78 -10.93
CA ALA A 135 -4.33 -2.63 -10.32
C ALA A 135 -5.27 -1.42 -10.21
N ALA A 136 -6.10 -1.15 -11.22
CA ALA A 136 -7.10 -0.08 -11.20
C ALA A 136 -8.23 -0.38 -10.19
N ASP A 137 -8.69 -1.62 -10.12
CA ASP A 137 -9.69 -2.06 -9.14
C ASP A 137 -9.14 -1.91 -7.71
N LEU A 138 -7.88 -2.29 -7.49
CA LEU A 138 -7.24 -2.15 -6.20
C LEU A 138 -7.09 -0.68 -5.81
N GLU A 139 -6.67 0.18 -6.73
CA GLU A 139 -6.58 1.62 -6.50
C GLU A 139 -7.94 2.22 -6.13
N LEU A 140 -9.03 1.79 -6.76
CA LEU A 140 -10.40 2.20 -6.40
C LEU A 140 -10.77 1.75 -4.98
N ILE A 141 -10.46 0.51 -4.60
CA ILE A 141 -10.70 -0.01 -3.25
C ILE A 141 -9.88 0.78 -2.22
N GLU A 142 -8.58 0.98 -2.48
CA GLU A 142 -7.68 1.72 -1.58
C GLU A 142 -8.14 3.16 -1.39
N ASN A 143 -8.50 3.86 -2.45
CA ASN A 143 -9.01 5.22 -2.38
C ASN A 143 -10.33 5.31 -1.61
N HIS A 144 -11.23 4.34 -1.80
CA HIS A 144 -12.51 4.30 -1.11
C HIS A 144 -12.33 4.09 0.41
N PHE A 145 -11.35 3.29 0.82
CA PHE A 145 -11.06 2.97 2.23
C PHE A 145 -9.83 3.69 2.78
N LYS A 146 -9.37 4.78 2.14
CA LYS A 146 -8.12 5.47 2.50
C LYS A 146 -8.05 5.93 3.97
N ASN A 147 -9.19 6.33 4.51
CA ASN A 147 -9.33 6.83 5.88
C ASN A 147 -9.91 5.79 6.86
N ASP A 148 -10.15 4.56 6.41
CA ASP A 148 -10.73 3.51 7.24
C ASP A 148 -9.67 2.47 7.59
N GLU A 149 -8.94 2.76 8.67
CA GLU A 149 -7.89 1.90 9.18
C GLU A 149 -8.43 0.50 9.51
N ALA A 150 -9.63 0.40 10.10
CA ALA A 150 -10.23 -0.88 10.44
C ALA A 150 -10.53 -1.74 9.21
N VAL A 151 -11.05 -1.16 8.13
CA VAL A 151 -11.24 -1.89 6.86
C VAL A 151 -9.91 -2.31 6.25
N THR A 152 -8.88 -1.47 6.36
CA THR A 152 -7.55 -1.79 5.87
C THR A 152 -6.95 -3.00 6.61
N LEU A 153 -7.08 -3.03 7.95
CA LEU A 153 -6.69 -4.18 8.77
C LEU A 153 -7.44 -5.46 8.39
N VAL A 154 -8.72 -5.36 8.04
CA VAL A 154 -9.52 -6.50 7.56
C VAL A 154 -9.02 -7.00 6.19
N ILE A 155 -8.73 -6.11 5.25
CA ILE A 155 -8.16 -6.50 3.94
C ILE A 155 -6.86 -7.28 4.15
N MET A 156 -6.00 -6.77 5.02
CA MET A 156 -4.72 -7.40 5.36
C MET A 156 -4.91 -8.78 6.01
N ALA A 157 -5.81 -8.91 6.99
CA ALA A 157 -6.08 -10.21 7.58
C ALA A 157 -6.62 -11.24 6.60
N ILE A 158 -7.47 -10.81 5.65
CA ILE A 158 -7.99 -11.71 4.61
C ILE A 158 -6.86 -12.20 3.71
N GLU A 159 -5.95 -11.32 3.29
CA GLU A 159 -4.79 -11.68 2.45
C GLU A 159 -3.85 -12.67 3.14
N ASP A 160 -3.53 -12.43 4.42
CA ASP A 160 -2.61 -13.28 5.18
C ASP A 160 -3.28 -14.52 5.80
N LYS A 161 -4.60 -14.65 5.63
CA LYS A 161 -5.43 -15.66 6.30
C LYS A 161 -5.31 -15.62 7.83
N ILE A 162 -5.08 -14.43 8.39
CA ILE A 162 -5.01 -14.19 9.83
C ILE A 162 -6.43 -14.30 10.41
N PRO A 163 -6.66 -15.15 11.43
CA PRO A 163 -7.96 -15.27 12.04
C PRO A 163 -8.34 -13.98 12.81
N PRO A 164 -9.64 -13.64 12.91
CA PRO A 164 -10.08 -12.40 13.55
C PRO A 164 -9.66 -12.23 15.02
N ARG A 165 -9.39 -13.34 15.73
CA ARG A 165 -8.92 -13.33 17.11
C ARG A 165 -7.50 -12.80 17.25
N GLU A 166 -6.65 -13.05 16.25
CA GLU A 166 -5.27 -12.54 16.22
C GLU A 166 -5.25 -11.05 15.88
N LEU A 167 -6.23 -10.55 15.11
CA LEU A 167 -6.37 -9.11 14.84
C LEU A 167 -6.64 -8.27 16.08
N GLU A 168 -7.38 -8.81 17.04
CA GLU A 168 -7.64 -8.12 18.31
C GLU A 168 -6.36 -8.02 19.15
N ALA A 169 -5.60 -9.11 19.23
CA ALA A 169 -4.34 -9.17 19.97
C ALA A 169 -3.26 -8.30 19.32
N ASP A 170 -3.19 -8.27 17.99
CA ASP A 170 -2.05 -7.74 17.25
C ASP A 170 -2.25 -6.31 16.75
N TYR A 171 -3.50 -5.93 16.49
CA TYR A 171 -3.87 -4.66 15.88
C TYR A 171 -4.93 -3.90 16.71
N GLY A 172 -5.31 -4.41 17.89
CA GLY A 172 -6.33 -3.80 18.75
C GLY A 172 -7.73 -3.79 18.12
N LEU A 173 -7.94 -4.58 17.06
CA LEU A 173 -9.19 -4.63 16.33
C LEU A 173 -10.11 -5.67 16.96
N THR A 174 -10.92 -5.25 17.93
CA THR A 174 -11.94 -6.11 18.56
C THR A 174 -12.79 -6.85 17.52
N ILE A 175 -13.26 -8.06 17.84
CA ILE A 175 -14.12 -8.86 16.95
C ILE A 175 -15.32 -8.06 16.41
N THR A 176 -15.95 -7.21 17.22
CA THR A 176 -17.07 -6.36 16.79
C THR A 176 -16.66 -5.33 15.74
N LYS A 177 -15.48 -4.70 15.90
CA LYS A 177 -14.92 -3.77 14.90
C LYS A 177 -14.52 -4.51 13.63
N TYR A 178 -13.95 -5.72 13.75
CA TYR A 178 -13.63 -6.58 12.62
C TYR A 178 -14.88 -6.88 11.78
N GLU A 179 -15.97 -7.39 12.38
CA GLU A 179 -17.20 -7.72 11.65
C GLU A 179 -17.86 -6.48 11.04
N SER A 180 -17.82 -5.34 11.74
CA SER A 180 -18.31 -4.07 11.23
C SER A 180 -17.52 -3.61 10.01
N ALA A 181 -16.19 -3.65 10.08
CA ALA A 181 -15.29 -3.31 9.00
C ALA A 181 -15.42 -4.29 7.81
N ARG A 182 -15.54 -5.59 8.07
CA ARG A 182 -15.80 -6.61 7.04
C ARG A 182 -17.12 -6.38 6.32
N LYS A 183 -18.17 -6.03 7.05
CA LYS A 183 -19.48 -5.68 6.45
C LYS A 183 -19.39 -4.40 5.61
N LYS A 184 -18.61 -3.43 6.06
CA LYS A 184 -18.35 -2.16 5.35
C LYS A 184 -17.54 -2.40 4.07
N LEU A 185 -16.48 -3.21 4.15
CA LEU A 185 -15.68 -3.66 3.00
C LEU A 185 -16.57 -4.32 1.95
N ARG A 186 -17.39 -5.29 2.36
CA ARG A 186 -18.31 -5.98 1.45
C ARG A 186 -19.28 -5.01 0.77
N ARG A 187 -19.89 -4.10 1.52
CA ARG A 187 -20.84 -3.11 0.97
C ARG A 187 -20.17 -2.10 0.03
N GLY A 188 -18.97 -1.63 0.38
CA GLY A 188 -18.20 -0.74 -0.48
C GLY A 188 -17.75 -1.44 -1.76
N ALA A 189 -17.25 -2.68 -1.67
CA ALA A 189 -16.92 -3.49 -2.84
C ALA A 189 -18.14 -3.74 -3.74
N ASP A 190 -19.30 -4.07 -3.16
CA ASP A 190 -20.56 -4.23 -3.91
C ASP A 190 -20.97 -2.93 -4.64
N SER A 191 -20.67 -1.76 -4.04
CA SER A 191 -20.93 -0.46 -4.65
C SER A 191 -19.92 -0.08 -5.74
N LEU A 192 -18.65 -0.47 -5.59
CA LEU A 192 -17.57 -0.15 -6.53
C LEU A 192 -17.59 -1.07 -7.77
N PHE A 193 -18.05 -2.31 -7.61
CA PHE A 193 -18.05 -3.32 -8.67
C PHE A 193 -19.44 -3.93 -8.92
N PRO A 194 -20.43 -3.12 -9.34
CA PRO A 194 -21.76 -3.64 -9.67
C PRO A 194 -21.68 -4.65 -10.82
N GLY A 195 -22.33 -5.81 -10.67
CA GLY A 195 -22.43 -6.84 -11.72
C GLY A 195 -21.26 -7.84 -11.82
N ARG A 196 -20.20 -7.72 -11.01
CA ARG A 196 -19.08 -8.68 -11.00
C ARG A 196 -19.28 -9.92 -10.10
N ARG A 197 -20.45 -10.06 -9.46
CA ARG A 197 -20.84 -11.34 -8.85
C ARG A 197 -21.06 -12.36 -9.96
N LYS A 198 -20.08 -13.23 -10.23
CA LYS A 198 -20.41 -14.53 -10.81
C LYS A 198 -21.22 -15.30 -9.76
N ALA A 199 -22.38 -15.81 -10.18
CA ALA A 199 -23.14 -16.83 -9.47
C ALA A 199 -22.31 -18.11 -9.32
#